data_AF-A0AAD2ADR1-F1
#
_entry.id   AF-A0AAD2ADR1-F1
#
_cell.length_a   1.000
_cell.length_b   1.000
_cell.length_c   1.000
_cell.angle_alpha   90.00
_cell.angle_beta   90.00
_cell.angle_gamma   90.00
#
_symmetry.space_group_name_H-M   'P 1'
#
loop_
_entity.id
_entity.type
_entity.pdbx_description
1 polymer ?
#
loop_
_entity_poly.entity_id
_entity_poly.type
_entity_poly.pdbx_seq_one_letter_code
_entity_poly.pdbx_strand_id
1 'polypeptide(L)'
;MEQRRFRCWERKLKSNAHKIFKGIVGILSFPLAYPRALKIGIKALFALCLVKQHRHKALTAGAVESLIDRLAEFEKCDSKRALASVELLCRIPSGSADFAAHSFTVVPILVKIILKISDRATEYAAGALLSLCSASELTQRETLATGLLTKLLLLVQSDCT
;
A
#
# COMPACT_ATOMS: atom_id res chain seq x y z
N MET A 1 -18.45 -37.89 -7.97
CA MET A 1 -19.03 -36.77 -7.19
C MET A 1 -17.97 -35.88 -6.53
N GLU A 2 -16.73 -36.31 -6.35
CA GLU A 2 -15.66 -35.53 -5.69
C GLU A 2 -15.29 -34.21 -6.37
N GLN A 3 -15.29 -34.12 -7.69
CA GLN A 3 -14.98 -32.85 -8.39
C GLN A 3 -15.97 -31.72 -8.06
N ARG A 4 -17.25 -32.04 -7.79
CA ARG A 4 -18.24 -31.01 -7.39
C ARG A 4 -18.02 -30.56 -5.93
N ARG A 5 -17.57 -31.48 -5.08
CA ARG A 5 -17.25 -31.21 -3.67
C ARG A 5 -15.99 -30.35 -3.56
N PHE A 6 -14.96 -30.64 -4.35
CA PHE A 6 -13.73 -29.84 -4.43
C PHE A 6 -14.01 -28.40 -4.91
N ARG A 7 -14.81 -28.24 -5.99
CA ARG A 7 -15.25 -26.90 -6.45
C ARG A 7 -16.12 -26.15 -5.45
N CYS A 8 -16.85 -26.85 -4.57
CA CYS A 8 -17.64 -26.22 -3.51
C CYS A 8 -16.74 -25.73 -2.36
N TRP A 9 -15.78 -26.55 -1.95
CA TRP A 9 -14.75 -26.18 -0.97
C TRP A 9 -13.90 -25.00 -1.45
N GLU A 10 -13.44 -25.03 -2.69
CA GLU A 10 -12.64 -23.95 -3.28
C GLU A 10 -13.43 -22.63 -3.37
N ARG A 11 -14.72 -22.69 -3.73
CA ARG A 11 -15.63 -21.52 -3.69
C ARG A 11 -15.84 -21.00 -2.27
N LYS A 12 -16.02 -21.88 -1.29
CA LYS A 12 -16.21 -21.50 0.11
C LYS A 12 -14.94 -20.87 0.69
N LEU A 13 -13.77 -21.38 0.32
CA LEU A 13 -12.46 -20.81 0.68
C LEU A 13 -12.25 -19.43 0.05
N LYS A 14 -12.56 -19.27 -1.24
CA LYS A 14 -12.51 -17.97 -1.94
C LYS A 14 -13.47 -16.94 -1.32
N SER A 15 -14.70 -17.36 -0.98
CA SER A 15 -15.70 -16.52 -0.31
C SER A 15 -15.25 -16.07 1.07
N ASN A 16 -14.67 -16.98 1.87
CA ASN A 16 -14.14 -16.65 3.19
C ASN A 16 -12.95 -15.70 3.11
N ALA A 17 -12.02 -15.91 2.17
CA ALA A 17 -10.89 -15.01 1.97
C ALA A 17 -11.36 -13.58 1.63
N HIS A 18 -12.34 -13.41 0.74
CA HIS A 18 -12.87 -12.08 0.40
C HIS A 18 -13.50 -11.38 1.61
N LYS A 19 -14.25 -12.11 2.46
CA LYS A 19 -14.81 -11.57 3.71
C LYS A 19 -13.73 -11.08 4.67
N ILE A 20 -12.60 -11.78 4.76
CA ILE A 20 -11.46 -11.37 5.60
C ILE A 20 -10.89 -10.02 5.11
N PHE A 21 -10.66 -9.86 3.80
CA PHE A 21 -10.16 -8.58 3.28
C PHE A 21 -11.16 -7.44 3.50
N LYS A 22 -12.46 -7.67 3.26
CA LYS A 22 -13.49 -6.66 3.57
C LYS A 22 -13.51 -6.29 5.06
N GLY A 23 -13.37 -7.27 5.95
CA GLY A 23 -13.27 -7.02 7.39
C GLY A 23 -12.06 -6.15 7.75
N ILE A 24 -10.89 -6.45 7.17
CA ILE A 24 -9.67 -5.67 7.40
C ILE A 24 -9.78 -4.25 6.85
N VAL A 25 -10.32 -4.09 5.64
CA VAL A 25 -10.58 -2.76 5.05
C VAL A 25 -11.57 -1.99 5.93
N GLY A 26 -12.62 -2.64 6.44
CA GLY A 26 -13.52 -2.04 7.42
C GLY A 26 -12.80 -1.55 8.68
N ILE A 27 -11.82 -2.32 9.18
CA ILE A 27 -10.98 -1.92 10.34
C ILE A 27 -10.15 -0.65 10.02
N LEU A 28 -9.59 -0.56 8.82
CA LEU A 28 -8.80 0.60 8.38
C LEU A 28 -9.65 1.88 8.25
N SER A 29 -10.93 1.73 7.91
CA SER A 29 -11.89 2.82 7.78
C SER A 29 -12.45 3.32 9.12
N PHE A 30 -12.15 2.70 10.27
CA PHE A 30 -12.61 3.21 11.58
C PHE A 30 -12.10 4.63 11.84
N PRO A 31 -12.84 5.44 12.63
CA PRO A 31 -12.43 6.79 12.98
C PRO A 31 -11.04 6.85 13.62
N LEU A 32 -10.33 7.96 13.39
CA LEU A 32 -8.98 8.21 13.91
C LEU A 32 -8.88 8.15 15.45
N ALA A 33 -10.02 8.24 16.15
CA ALA A 33 -10.13 8.02 17.59
C ALA A 33 -9.66 6.62 18.05
N TYR A 34 -9.50 5.65 17.13
CA TYR A 34 -9.08 4.28 17.44
C TYR A 34 -7.73 3.90 16.78
N PRO A 35 -6.60 4.49 17.20
CA PRO A 35 -5.28 4.24 16.59
C PRO A 35 -4.82 2.78 16.71
N ARG A 36 -5.28 2.05 17.74
CA ARG A 36 -5.00 0.61 17.88
C ARG A 36 -5.65 -0.21 16.76
N ALA A 37 -6.88 0.14 16.37
CA ALA A 37 -7.60 -0.56 15.30
C ALA A 37 -6.88 -0.36 13.97
N LEU A 38 -6.50 0.88 13.63
CA LEU A 38 -5.72 1.19 12.43
C LEU A 38 -4.40 0.40 12.39
N LYS A 39 -3.65 0.39 13.50
CA LYS A 39 -2.40 -0.37 13.61
C LYS A 39 -2.58 -1.86 13.38
N ILE A 40 -3.64 -2.46 13.94
CA ILE A 40 -3.95 -3.88 13.77
C ILE A 40 -4.36 -4.16 12.32
N GLY A 41 -5.20 -3.30 11.73
CA GLY A 41 -5.62 -3.38 10.33
C GLY A 41 -4.42 -3.36 9.38
N ILE A 42 -3.48 -2.43 9.57
CA ILE A 42 -2.25 -2.34 8.76
C ILE A 42 -1.42 -3.61 8.88
N LYS A 43 -1.22 -4.12 10.11
CA LYS A 43 -0.46 -5.36 10.33
C LYS A 43 -1.12 -6.56 9.64
N ALA A 44 -2.44 -6.68 9.74
CA ALA A 44 -3.19 -7.76 9.12
C ALA A 44 -3.14 -7.68 7.59
N LEU A 45 -3.37 -6.49 7.03
CA LEU A 45 -3.28 -6.26 5.59
C LEU A 45 -1.88 -6.60 5.06
N PHE A 46 -0.85 -6.08 5.72
CA PHE A 46 0.55 -6.36 5.35
C PHE A 46 0.83 -7.87 5.34
N ALA A 47 0.52 -8.56 6.44
CA ALA A 47 0.76 -9.99 6.56
C ALA A 47 0.08 -10.81 5.46
N LEU A 48 -1.16 -10.45 5.10
CA LEU A 48 -1.86 -11.11 4.00
C LEU A 48 -1.27 -10.78 2.63
N CYS A 49 -0.85 -9.53 2.39
CA CYS A 49 -0.25 -9.09 1.14
C CYS A 49 1.16 -9.64 0.87
N LEU A 50 1.83 -10.22 1.87
CA LEU A 50 3.06 -10.99 1.65
C LEU A 50 2.84 -12.13 0.65
N VAL A 51 1.65 -12.75 0.67
CA VAL A 51 1.24 -13.75 -0.32
C VAL A 51 0.77 -13.06 -1.60
N LYS A 52 1.48 -13.24 -2.73
CA LYS A 52 1.17 -12.57 -4.01
C LYS A 52 -0.30 -12.70 -4.44
N GLN A 53 -0.89 -13.89 -4.29
CA GLN A 53 -2.29 -14.17 -4.68
C GLN A 53 -3.33 -13.39 -3.87
N HIS A 54 -2.98 -12.93 -2.67
CA HIS A 54 -3.88 -12.21 -1.78
C HIS A 54 -3.99 -10.73 -2.13
N ARG A 55 -2.98 -10.17 -2.78
CA ARG A 55 -2.93 -8.76 -3.12
C ARG A 55 -4.09 -8.35 -4.04
N HIS A 56 -4.40 -9.15 -5.08
CA HIS A 56 -5.58 -8.91 -5.92
C HIS A 56 -6.88 -8.91 -5.11
N LYS A 57 -7.02 -9.79 -4.11
CA LYS A 57 -8.21 -9.82 -3.25
C LYS A 57 -8.30 -8.59 -2.35
N ALA A 58 -7.15 -8.08 -1.89
CA ALA A 58 -7.09 -6.83 -1.14
C ALA A 58 -7.52 -5.64 -2.02
N LEU A 59 -7.05 -5.58 -3.27
CA LEU A 59 -7.49 -4.57 -4.24
C LEU A 59 -9.01 -4.61 -4.45
N THR A 60 -9.58 -5.78 -4.78
CA THR A 60 -11.03 -5.96 -4.95
C THR A 60 -11.85 -5.65 -3.69
N ALA A 61 -11.23 -5.69 -2.51
CA ALA A 61 -11.89 -5.35 -1.25
C ALA A 61 -11.83 -3.84 -0.92
N GLY A 62 -11.20 -3.01 -1.75
CA GLY A 62 -11.09 -1.55 -1.52
C GLY A 62 -9.90 -1.14 -0.65
N ALA A 63 -8.85 -1.97 -0.58
CA ALA A 63 -7.69 -1.66 0.26
C ALA A 63 -6.94 -0.39 -0.18
N VAL A 64 -6.94 -0.04 -1.47
CA VAL A 64 -6.23 1.15 -1.99
C VAL A 64 -6.85 2.42 -1.43
N GLU A 65 -8.15 2.63 -1.64
CA GLU A 65 -8.89 3.81 -1.15
C GLU A 65 -8.71 3.97 0.37
N SER A 66 -8.90 2.88 1.11
CA SER A 66 -8.73 2.89 2.57
C SER A 66 -7.30 3.21 3.03
N LEU A 67 -6.27 2.81 2.27
CA LEU A 67 -4.89 3.21 2.55
C LEU A 67 -4.65 4.68 2.23
N ILE A 68 -5.19 5.18 1.11
CA ILE A 68 -5.04 6.58 0.68
C ILE A 68 -5.65 7.53 1.72
N ASP A 69 -6.84 7.23 2.21
CA ASP A 69 -7.53 7.99 3.28
C ASP A 69 -6.74 8.05 4.59
N ARG A 70 -5.78 7.15 4.77
CA ARG A 70 -4.98 7.00 5.99
C ARG A 70 -3.50 7.34 5.79
N LEU A 71 -3.07 7.71 4.57
CA LEU A 71 -1.66 7.95 4.23
C LEU A 71 -1.00 9.00 5.13
N ALA A 72 -1.71 10.08 5.44
CA ALA A 72 -1.21 11.14 6.32
C ALA A 72 -0.92 10.67 7.76
N GLU A 73 -1.57 9.57 8.18
CA GLU A 73 -1.42 9.00 9.52
C GLU A 73 -0.38 7.88 9.59
N PHE A 74 0.26 7.53 8.47
CA PHE A 74 1.29 6.50 8.45
C PHE A 74 2.48 6.86 9.32
N GLU A 75 2.87 8.14 9.36
CA GLU A 75 3.93 8.64 10.25
C GLU A 75 3.62 8.37 11.73
N LYS A 76 2.34 8.33 12.12
CA LYS A 76 1.89 8.15 13.51
C LYS A 76 1.55 6.70 13.87
N CYS A 77 1.61 5.77 12.91
CA CYS A 77 1.28 4.36 13.12
C CYS A 77 2.42 3.41 12.67
N ASP A 78 2.11 2.17 12.29
CA ASP A 78 3.09 1.18 11.82
C ASP A 78 3.54 1.51 10.38
N SER A 79 4.18 2.67 10.21
CA SER A 79 4.61 3.28 8.94
C SER A 79 5.30 2.28 8.01
N LYS A 80 6.26 1.51 8.56
CA LYS A 80 7.00 0.49 7.82
C LYS A 80 6.07 -0.51 7.14
N ARG A 81 5.10 -1.07 7.86
CA ARG A 81 4.15 -2.06 7.30
C ARG A 81 3.09 -1.43 6.42
N ALA A 82 2.69 -0.20 6.73
CA ALA A 82 1.74 0.56 5.92
C ALA A 82 2.32 0.84 4.53
N LEU A 83 3.54 1.38 4.47
CA LEU A 83 4.24 1.68 3.22
C LEU A 83 4.63 0.40 2.47
N ALA A 84 5.04 -0.66 3.18
CA ALA A 84 5.25 -1.95 2.54
C ALA A 84 3.96 -2.49 1.91
N SER A 85 2.80 -2.28 2.54
CA SER A 85 1.52 -2.70 1.95
C SER A 85 1.19 -1.90 0.69
N VAL A 86 1.41 -0.57 0.70
CA VAL A 86 1.27 0.28 -0.49
C VAL A 86 2.18 -0.21 -1.61
N GLU A 87 3.47 -0.40 -1.32
CA GLU A 87 4.47 -0.87 -2.28
C GLU A 87 4.09 -2.21 -2.92
N LEU A 88 3.66 -3.18 -2.11
CA LEU A 88 3.24 -4.50 -2.58
C LEU A 88 2.01 -4.44 -3.50
N LEU A 89 1.09 -3.50 -3.24
CA LEU A 89 -0.11 -3.29 -4.05
C LEU A 89 0.19 -2.49 -5.34
N CYS A 90 1.08 -1.48 -5.29
CA CYS A 90 1.53 -0.76 -6.47
C CYS A 90 2.27 -1.65 -7.48
N ARG A 91 2.89 -2.75 -7.04
CA ARG A 91 3.49 -3.74 -7.96
C ARG A 91 2.48 -4.50 -8.83
N ILE A 92 1.18 -4.33 -8.59
CA ILE A 92 0.13 -4.92 -9.42
C ILE A 92 -0.39 -3.84 -10.37
N PRO A 93 -0.52 -4.10 -11.69
CA PRO A 93 -0.96 -3.09 -12.65
C PRO A 93 -2.27 -2.39 -12.29
N SER A 94 -3.28 -3.13 -11.80
CA SER A 94 -4.53 -2.54 -11.34
C SER A 94 -4.33 -1.70 -10.07
N GLY A 95 -3.49 -2.15 -9.15
CA GLY A 95 -3.19 -1.41 -7.93
C GLY A 95 -2.44 -0.12 -8.20
N SER A 96 -1.42 -0.14 -9.06
CA SER A 96 -0.72 1.08 -9.50
C SER A 96 -1.66 2.05 -10.21
N ALA A 97 -2.58 1.56 -11.03
CA ALA A 97 -3.57 2.41 -11.69
C ALA A 97 -4.51 3.07 -10.66
N ASP A 98 -5.00 2.30 -9.68
CA ASP A 98 -5.85 2.83 -8.61
C ASP A 98 -5.11 3.91 -7.80
N PHE A 99 -3.85 3.68 -7.42
CA PHE A 99 -3.06 4.70 -6.70
C PHE A 99 -2.71 5.90 -7.58
N ALA A 100 -2.44 5.70 -8.88
CA ALA A 100 -2.14 6.77 -9.81
C ALA A 100 -3.35 7.68 -10.08
N ALA A 101 -4.57 7.16 -9.97
CA ALA A 101 -5.78 7.98 -10.03
C ALA A 101 -5.86 9.03 -8.89
N HIS A 102 -5.12 8.81 -7.80
CA HIS A 102 -5.01 9.71 -6.66
C HIS A 102 -3.59 10.28 -6.50
N SER A 103 -2.80 10.35 -7.59
CA SER A 103 -1.37 10.71 -7.54
C SER A 103 -1.11 12.07 -6.89
N PHE A 104 -1.98 13.07 -7.09
CA PHE A 104 -1.86 14.39 -6.48
C PHE A 104 -1.84 14.37 -4.94
N THR A 105 -2.49 13.37 -4.32
CA THR A 105 -2.46 13.18 -2.86
C THR A 105 -1.35 12.22 -2.45
N VAL A 106 -1.20 11.11 -3.17
CA VAL A 106 -0.29 10.02 -2.80
C VAL A 106 1.18 10.43 -2.95
N VAL A 107 1.54 11.04 -4.08
CA VAL A 107 2.94 11.37 -4.41
C VAL A 107 3.56 12.34 -3.40
N PRO A 108 2.94 13.51 -3.07
CA PRO A 108 3.55 14.42 -2.11
C PRO A 108 3.74 13.81 -0.73
N ILE A 109 2.81 12.94 -0.29
CA ILE A 109 2.92 12.26 1.02
C ILE A 109 4.08 11.25 1.00
N LEU A 110 4.18 10.40 -0.02
CA LEU A 110 5.27 9.43 -0.14
C LEU A 110 6.63 10.12 -0.23
N VAL A 111 6.72 11.20 -1.02
CA VAL A 111 7.93 12.01 -1.14
C VAL A 111 8.27 12.66 0.19
N LYS A 112 7.29 13.20 0.94
CA LYS A 112 7.50 13.79 2.27
C LYS A 112 8.10 12.78 3.25
N ILE A 113 7.64 11.53 3.21
CA ILE A 113 8.06 10.43 4.09
C ILE A 113 9.52 10.03 3.86
N ILE A 114 10.01 10.11 2.61
CA ILE A 114 11.42 9.84 2.29
C ILE A 114 12.32 10.76 3.12
N LEU A 115 13.29 10.13 3.83
CA LEU A 115 14.23 10.73 4.79
C LEU A 115 13.66 11.18 6.15
N LYS A 116 12.40 10.90 6.47
CA LYS A 116 11.79 11.33 7.75
C LYS A 116 11.54 10.22 8.77
N ILE A 117 11.52 8.97 8.33
CA ILE A 117 11.09 7.86 9.19
C ILE A 117 12.25 6.91 9.48
N SER A 118 12.34 5.80 8.74
CA SER A 118 13.37 4.77 8.89
C SER A 118 13.79 4.32 7.50
N ASP A 119 15.00 3.81 7.36
CA ASP A 119 15.57 3.39 6.07
C ASP A 119 14.63 2.43 5.34
N ARG A 120 14.08 1.45 6.07
CA ARG A 120 13.10 0.50 5.52
C ARG A 120 11.81 1.16 5.06
N ALA A 121 11.29 2.13 5.81
CA ALA A 121 10.10 2.86 5.39
C ALA A 121 10.38 3.71 4.13
N THR A 122 11.57 4.30 4.05
CA THR A 122 12.04 5.05 2.88
C THR A 122 12.18 4.14 1.66
N GLU A 123 12.78 2.95 1.80
CA GLU A 123 12.87 1.93 0.73
C GLU A 123 11.49 1.59 0.17
N TYR A 124 10.50 1.34 1.04
CA TYR A 124 9.13 1.02 0.60
C TYR A 124 8.45 2.20 -0.09
N ALA A 125 8.61 3.43 0.42
CA ALA A 125 8.07 4.62 -0.21
C ALA A 125 8.68 4.86 -1.59
N ALA A 126 10.00 4.70 -1.73
CA ALA A 126 10.71 4.82 -3.00
C ALA A 126 10.28 3.73 -4.00
N GLY A 127 10.12 2.48 -3.56
CA GLY A 127 9.62 1.39 -4.41
C GLY A 127 8.18 1.60 -4.89
N ALA A 128 7.32 2.18 -4.03
CA ALA A 128 5.96 2.55 -4.40
C ALA A 128 5.97 3.66 -5.46
N LEU A 129 6.75 4.73 -5.24
CA LEU A 129 6.89 5.83 -6.20
C LEU A 129 7.44 5.35 -7.55
N LEU A 130 8.45 4.47 -7.55
CA LEU A 130 8.96 3.86 -8.78
C LEU A 130 7.86 3.13 -9.54
N SER A 131 7.07 2.30 -8.84
CA SER A 131 5.96 1.56 -9.46
C SER A 131 4.90 2.48 -10.06
N LEU A 132 4.59 3.60 -9.39
CA LEU A 132 3.64 4.60 -9.87
C LEU A 132 4.18 5.37 -11.08
N CYS A 133 5.44 5.79 -11.03
CA CYS A 133 6.13 6.43 -12.15
C CYS A 133 6.17 5.51 -13.38
N SER A 134 6.40 4.21 -13.20
CA SER A 134 6.37 3.25 -14.31
C SER A 134 4.97 3.04 -14.90
N ALA A 135 3.91 3.35 -14.16
CA ALA A 135 2.53 3.15 -14.61
C ALA A 135 1.94 4.35 -15.38
N SER A 136 2.42 5.58 -15.15
CA SER A 136 1.84 6.80 -15.75
C SER A 136 2.86 7.92 -15.91
N GLU A 137 2.94 8.50 -17.11
CA GLU A 137 3.78 9.68 -17.40
C GLU A 137 3.34 10.91 -16.58
N LEU A 138 2.03 11.05 -16.32
CA LEU A 138 1.51 12.11 -15.45
C LEU A 138 2.12 12.00 -14.05
N THR A 139 2.12 10.79 -13.47
CA THR A 139 2.68 10.55 -12.15
C THR A 139 4.20 10.75 -12.13
N GLN A 140 4.91 10.47 -13.23
CA GLN A 140 6.33 10.82 -13.37
C GLN A 140 6.53 12.34 -13.25
N ARG A 141 5.80 13.14 -14.03
CA ARG A 141 5.93 14.60 -14.04
C ARG A 141 5.63 15.21 -12.67
N GLU A 142 4.57 14.75 -12.01
CA GLU A 142 4.22 15.17 -10.65
C GLU A 142 5.34 14.82 -9.66
N THR A 143 5.83 13.59 -9.71
CA THR A 143 6.90 13.13 -8.83
C THR A 143 8.18 13.94 -9.01
N LEU A 144 8.54 14.28 -10.24
CA LEU A 144 9.67 15.17 -10.52
C LEU A 144 9.45 16.58 -9.98
N ALA A 145 8.25 17.14 -10.13
CA ALA A 145 7.90 18.47 -9.62
C ALA A 145 7.97 18.58 -8.08
N THR A 146 7.78 17.46 -7.36
CA THR A 146 7.92 17.44 -5.88
C THR A 146 9.36 17.45 -5.38
N GLY A 147 10.36 17.39 -6.26
CA GLY A 147 11.77 17.34 -5.87
C GLY A 147 12.23 15.97 -5.38
N LEU A 148 11.56 14.87 -5.79
CA LEU A 148 11.96 13.51 -5.41
C LEU A 148 13.43 13.23 -5.76
N LEU A 149 13.90 13.66 -6.93
CA LEU A 149 15.28 13.42 -7.36
C LEU A 149 16.29 13.93 -6.33
N THR A 150 16.09 15.15 -5.83
CA THR A 150 16.92 15.75 -4.78
C THR A 150 16.89 14.90 -3.51
N LYS A 151 15.72 14.41 -3.10
CA LYS A 151 15.59 13.53 -1.93
C LYS A 151 16.28 12.18 -2.10
N LEU A 152 16.19 11.56 -3.28
CA LEU A 152 16.87 10.30 -3.56
C LEU A 152 18.39 10.47 -3.62
N LEU A 153 18.89 11.56 -4.19
CA LEU A 153 20.31 11.89 -4.18
C LEU A 153 20.83 12.04 -2.75
N LEU A 154 20.11 12.78 -1.90
CA LEU A 154 20.46 12.91 -0.49
C LEU A 154 20.46 11.57 0.26
N LEU A 155 19.50 10.68 -0.05
CA LEU A 155 19.44 9.33 0.52
C LEU A 155 20.67 8.49 0.14
N VAL A 156 21.07 8.48 -1.13
CA VAL A 156 22.25 7.73 -1.56
C VAL A 156 23.53 8.29 -0.94
N GLN A 157 23.60 9.62 -0.78
CA GLN A 157 24.75 10.27 -0.16
C GLN A 157 24.87 10.00 1.34
N SER A 158 23.75 9.91 2.08
CA SER A 158 23.78 9.62 3.52
C SER A 158 24.30 8.23 3.85
N ASP A 159 24.18 7.27 2.93
CA ASP A 159 24.68 5.90 3.11
C ASP A 159 26.18 5.76 2.80
N CYS A 160 26.83 6.84 2.32
CA CYS A 160 28.24 6.88 1.94
C CYS A 160 29.16 7.54 2.98
N THR A 161 28.62 7.93 4.14
CA THR A 161 29.35 8.52 5.28
C THR A 161 29.23 7.64 6.51
#